data_AF-A0A9X4JVF5-F1
#
_entry.id   AF-A0A9X4JVF5-F1
#
_cell.length_a   1.000
_cell.length_b   1.000
_cell.length_c   1.000
_cell.angle_alpha   90.00
_cell.angle_beta   90.00
_cell.angle_gamma   90.00
#
_symmetry.space_group_name_H-M   'P 1'
#
loop_
_entity.id
_entity.type
_entity.pdbx_description
1 polymer ?
#
loop_
_entity_poly.entity_id
_entity_poly.type
_entity_poly.pdbx_seq_one_letter_code
_entity_poly.pdbx_strand_id
1 'polypeptide(L)'
;MRKILVKVDDGRLGRAVAGLVQRSLVVEDVVRDSGEIRAKVRSIGKRGVRVYSVAFSIVGRGHAVFCSCEDRRKRGAYCKHIAALALHELGVQAYARSTRSTVGLLQM
;
A
#
# COMPACT_ATOMS: atom_id res chain seq x y z
N MET A 1 1.70 -7.48 5.21
CA MET A 1 0.70 -6.42 4.97
C MET A 1 -0.38 -6.30 6.05
N ARG A 2 -1.09 -7.37 6.46
CA ARG A 2 -2.14 -7.28 7.53
C ARG A 2 -1.69 -6.55 8.81
N LYS A 3 -0.46 -6.81 9.29
CA LYS A 3 0.14 -6.13 10.46
C LYS A 3 0.34 -4.61 10.29
N ILE A 4 0.37 -4.10 9.06
CA ILE A 4 0.40 -2.66 8.76
C ILE A 4 -1.04 -2.12 8.73
N LEU A 5 -1.94 -2.83 8.04
CA LEU A 5 -3.33 -2.40 7.85
C LEU A 5 -4.09 -2.26 9.17
N VAL A 6 -3.86 -3.15 10.14
CA VAL A 6 -4.50 -3.06 11.49
C VAL A 6 -4.12 -1.79 12.26
N LYS A 7 -3.04 -1.09 11.86
CA LYS A 7 -2.60 0.15 12.49
C LYS A 7 -3.19 1.40 11.83
N VAL A 8 -3.89 1.23 10.70
CA VAL A 8 -4.59 2.30 9.99
C VAL A 8 -5.99 2.39 10.59
N ASP A 9 -6.41 3.60 10.99
CA ASP A 9 -7.79 3.80 11.43
C ASP A 9 -8.80 3.60 10.28
N ASP A 10 -10.02 3.20 10.62
CA ASP A 10 -11.07 2.85 9.65
C ASP A 10 -11.38 3.99 8.67
N GLY A 11 -11.38 5.24 9.15
CA GLY A 11 -11.62 6.41 8.29
C GLY A 11 -10.54 6.58 7.22
N ARG A 12 -9.26 6.42 7.58
CA ARG A 12 -8.15 6.46 6.62
C ARG A 12 -8.11 5.23 5.72
N LEU A 13 -8.44 4.06 6.25
CA LEU A 13 -8.49 2.81 5.49
C LEU A 13 -9.59 2.88 4.42
N GLY A 14 -10.80 3.30 4.79
CA GLY A 14 -11.91 3.49 3.86
C GLY A 14 -11.59 4.50 2.75
N ARG A 15 -10.91 5.60 3.09
CA ARG A 15 -10.44 6.58 2.08
C ARG A 15 -9.37 6.01 1.15
N ALA A 16 -8.51 5.12 1.64
CA ALA A 16 -7.53 4.44 0.81
C ALA A 16 -8.20 3.48 -0.18
N VAL A 17 -9.14 2.66 0.30
CA VAL A 17 -9.94 1.76 -0.55
C VAL A 17 -10.70 2.54 -1.61
N ALA A 18 -11.47 3.55 -1.21
CA ALA A 18 -12.23 4.40 -2.14
C ALA A 18 -11.30 5.05 -3.17
N GLY A 19 -10.14 5.55 -2.74
CA GLY A 19 -9.19 6.17 -3.66
C GLY A 19 -8.58 5.19 -4.67
N LEU A 20 -8.28 3.95 -4.26
CA LEU A 20 -7.80 2.91 -5.17
C LEU A 20 -8.87 2.52 -6.20
N VAL A 21 -10.10 2.29 -5.74
CA VAL A 21 -11.24 1.92 -6.62
C VAL A 21 -11.53 3.03 -7.63
N GLN A 22 -11.56 4.29 -7.18
CA GLN A 22 -11.85 5.46 -8.01
C GLN A 22 -10.62 5.99 -8.77
N ARG A 23 -9.47 5.32 -8.67
CA ARG A 23 -8.18 5.75 -9.26
C ARG A 23 -7.74 7.16 -8.86
N SER A 24 -8.25 7.68 -7.74
CA SER A 24 -7.79 8.94 -7.15
C SER A 24 -6.59 8.73 -6.20
N LEU A 25 -6.28 7.48 -5.86
CA LEU A 25 -4.99 7.04 -5.33
C LEU A 25 -4.43 5.99 -6.27
N VAL A 26 -3.25 6.25 -6.82
CA VAL A 26 -2.56 5.33 -7.72
C VAL A 26 -1.21 4.99 -7.10
N VAL A 27 -0.94 3.69 -6.97
CA VAL A 27 0.37 3.18 -6.55
C VAL A 27 1.18 2.93 -7.83
N GLU A 28 2.31 3.61 -7.93
CA GLU A 28 3.19 3.61 -9.11
C GLU A 28 4.65 3.48 -8.68
N ASP A 29 5.54 3.15 -9.62
CA ASP A 29 6.98 2.99 -9.39
C ASP A 29 7.33 2.04 -8.23
N VAL A 30 6.65 0.89 -8.16
CA VAL A 30 6.86 -0.07 -7.06
C VAL A 30 8.17 -0.82 -7.27
N VAL A 31 9.12 -0.61 -6.34
CA VAL A 31 10.40 -1.31 -6.24
C VAL A 31 10.37 -2.23 -5.04
N ARG A 32 10.81 -3.48 -5.23
CA ARG A 32 10.91 -4.49 -4.18
C ARG A 32 12.36 -4.96 -4.13
N ASP A 33 13.04 -4.76 -3.01
CA ASP A 33 14.44 -5.13 -2.85
C ASP A 33 14.71 -5.58 -1.40
N SER A 34 15.27 -6.78 -1.23
CA SER A 34 15.89 -7.25 0.02
C SER A 34 15.10 -6.98 1.31
N GLY A 35 13.77 -7.16 1.28
CA GLY A 35 12.89 -6.94 2.44
C GLY A 35 12.38 -5.50 2.61
N GLU A 36 12.63 -4.65 1.62
CA GLU A 36 12.07 -3.32 1.47
C GLU A 36 11.12 -3.25 0.26
N ILE A 37 10.02 -2.52 0.43
CA ILE A 37 9.08 -2.16 -0.63
C ILE A 37 9.01 -0.65 -0.67
N ARG A 38 9.35 -0.04 -1.80
CA ARG A 38 9.27 1.41 -2.04
C ARG A 38 8.32 1.69 -3.19
N ALA A 39 7.50 2.72 -3.07
CA ALA A 39 6.60 3.12 -4.14
C ALA A 39 6.29 4.62 -4.07
N LYS A 40 5.79 5.15 -5.17
CA LYS A 40 5.10 6.44 -5.20
C LYS A 40 3.60 6.21 -5.12
N VAL A 41 2.92 7.05 -4.35
CA VAL A 41 1.47 7.09 -4.25
C VAL A 41 0.99 8.44 -4.74
N ARG A 42 0.44 8.47 -5.95
CA ARG A 42 -0.17 9.65 -6.55
C ARG A 42 -1.59 9.81 -6.02
N SER A 43 -1.84 10.89 -5.29
CA SER A 43 -3.14 11.28 -4.78
C SER A 43 -3.70 12.44 -5.59
N ILE A 44 -4.87 12.23 -6.17
CA ILE A 44 -5.69 13.23 -6.83
C ILE A 44 -6.78 13.64 -5.86
N GLY A 45 -6.97 14.93 -5.63
CA GLY A 45 -8.04 15.43 -4.78
C GLY A 45 -8.27 16.91 -4.93
N LYS A 46 -9.03 17.49 -4.00
CA LYS A 46 -9.41 18.92 -4.04
C LYS A 46 -8.22 19.90 -4.10
N ARG A 47 -7.04 19.48 -3.65
CA ARG A 47 -5.80 20.28 -3.64
C ARG A 47 -4.88 19.97 -4.83
N GLY A 48 -5.44 19.42 -5.91
CA GLY A 48 -4.71 18.98 -7.09
C GLY A 48 -4.08 17.60 -6.95
N VAL A 49 -3.08 17.33 -7.78
CA VAL A 49 -2.31 16.09 -7.81
C VAL A 49 -1.08 16.23 -6.93
N ARG A 50 -0.84 15.25 -6.06
CA ARG A 50 0.35 15.18 -5.21
C ARG A 50 0.91 13.77 -5.24
N VAL A 51 2.23 13.64 -5.21
CA VAL A 51 2.91 12.35 -5.20
C VAL A 51 3.64 12.18 -3.88
N TYR A 52 3.45 11.04 -3.24
CA TYR A 52 4.04 10.72 -1.95
C TYR A 52 4.90 9.48 -2.04
N SER A 53 6.15 9.57 -1.58
CA SER A 53 7.00 8.40 -1.40
C SER A 53 6.53 7.62 -0.18
N VAL A 54 6.33 6.32 -0.34
CA VAL A 54 5.92 5.39 0.71
C VAL A 54 6.87 4.20 0.68
N ALA A 55 7.34 3.79 1.86
CA ALA A 55 8.23 2.66 1.98
C ALA A 55 7.88 1.77 3.18
N PHE A 56 8.04 0.47 3.03
CA PHE A 56 7.97 -0.52 4.10
C PHE A 56 9.29 -1.29 4.13
N SER A 57 9.89 -1.43 5.29
CA SER A 57 11.07 -2.28 5.49
C SER A 57 10.80 -3.28 6.61
N ILE A 58 11.32 -4.51 6.44
CA ILE A 58 11.27 -5.52 7.50
C ILE A 58 12.29 -5.12 8.57
N VAL A 59 11.83 -5.02 9.81
CA VAL A 59 12.70 -4.74 10.97
C VAL A 59 12.39 -5.77 12.05
N GLY A 60 13.28 -6.75 12.21
CA GLY A 60 13.07 -7.91 13.08
C GLY A 60 11.78 -8.65 12.73
N ARG A 61 10.87 -8.79 13.71
CA ARG A 61 9.54 -9.43 13.52
C ARG A 61 8.45 -8.46 13.01
N GLY A 62 8.80 -7.19 12.82
CA GLY A 62 7.91 -6.08 12.52
C GLY A 62 8.13 -5.48 11.12
N HIS A 63 7.48 -4.36 10.88
CA HIS A 63 7.69 -3.54 9.70
C HIS A 63 7.93 -2.10 10.17
N ALA A 64 9.02 -1.49 9.73
CA ALA A 64 9.14 -0.05 9.73
C ALA A 64 8.40 0.49 8.49
N VAL A 65 7.73 1.63 8.66
CA VAL A 65 6.98 2.24 7.56
C VAL A 65 7.30 3.72 7.47
N PHE A 66 7.33 4.21 6.25
CA PHE A 66 7.61 5.59 5.92
C PHE A 66 6.55 6.11 4.95
N CYS A 67 6.21 7.38 5.09
CA CYS A 67 5.47 8.13 4.09
C CYS A 67 5.86 9.60 4.17
N SER A 68 6.06 10.24 3.02
CA SER A 68 6.44 11.66 2.95
C SER A 68 5.30 12.64 3.28
N CYS A 69 4.05 12.15 3.47
CA CYS A 69 2.92 13.01 3.78
C CYS A 69 2.96 13.57 5.22
N GLU A 70 2.26 14.69 5.43
CA GLU A 70 2.24 15.38 6.72
C GLU A 70 1.62 14.56 7.85
N ASP A 71 0.60 13.74 7.58
CA ASP A 71 0.01 12.86 8.58
C ASP A 71 1.06 11.95 9.23
N ARG A 72 1.96 11.41 8.41
CA ARG A 72 3.05 10.57 8.90
C ARG A 72 4.16 11.40 9.54
N ARG A 73 4.61 12.45 8.85
CA ARG A 73 5.76 13.27 9.30
C ARG A 73 5.48 14.04 10.59
N LYS A 74 4.28 14.60 10.75
CA LYS A 74 3.93 15.47 11.87
C LYS A 74 3.19 14.73 12.99
N ARG A 75 2.39 13.71 12.65
CA ARG A 75 1.51 13.03 13.63
C ARG A 75 1.89 11.57 13.90
N GLY A 76 2.90 11.03 13.21
CA GLY A 76 3.30 9.62 13.33
C GLY A 76 2.23 8.62 12.86
N ALA A 77 1.13 9.10 12.27
CA ALA A 77 -0.03 8.29 11.98
C ALA A 77 0.18 7.39 10.74
N TYR A 78 -0.52 6.25 10.73
CA TYR A 78 -0.62 5.40 9.53
C TYR A 78 -1.62 6.04 8.57
N CYS A 79 -1.10 6.70 7.53
CA CYS A 79 -1.90 7.47 6.61
C CYS A 79 -2.58 6.61 5.53
N LYS A 80 -3.52 7.21 4.79
CA LYS A 80 -4.16 6.55 3.65
C LYS A 80 -3.18 6.10 2.55
N HIS A 81 -2.01 6.74 2.41
CA HIS A 81 -1.00 6.34 1.42
C HIS A 81 -0.28 5.05 1.83
N ILE A 82 0.02 4.89 3.13
CA ILE A 82 0.53 3.64 3.70
C ILE A 82 -0.51 2.53 3.49
N ALA A 83 -1.78 2.81 3.79
CA ALA A 83 -2.85 1.85 3.55
C ALA A 83 -2.96 1.46 2.06
N ALA A 84 -2.87 2.44 1.15
CA ALA A 84 -2.94 2.19 -0.28
C ALA A 84 -1.82 1.26 -0.78
N LEU A 85 -0.56 1.50 -0.39
CA LEU A 85 0.53 0.60 -0.75
C LEU A 85 0.37 -0.80 -0.12
N ALA A 86 -0.04 -0.87 1.15
CA ALA A 86 -0.25 -2.15 1.81
C ALA A 86 -1.39 -2.98 1.19
N LEU A 87 -2.47 -2.33 0.75
CA LEU A 87 -3.57 -2.95 0.01
C LEU A 87 -3.13 -3.38 -1.39
N HIS A 88 -2.36 -2.55 -2.10
CA HIS A 88 -1.80 -2.90 -3.39
C HIS A 88 -0.95 -4.17 -3.30
N GLU A 89 0.01 -4.22 -2.37
CA GLU A 89 0.85 -5.41 -2.17
C GLU A 89 0.06 -6.64 -1.73
N LEU A 90 -0.96 -6.46 -0.88
CA LEU A 90 -1.86 -7.55 -0.51
C LEU A 90 -2.62 -8.09 -1.73
N GLY A 91 -3.08 -7.20 -2.62
CA GLY A 91 -3.75 -7.53 -3.86
C GLY A 91 -2.84 -8.28 -4.83
N VAL A 92 -1.61 -7.79 -5.03
CA VAL A 92 -0.59 -8.47 -5.85
C VAL A 92 -0.32 -9.89 -5.33
N GLN A 93 -0.14 -10.06 -4.01
CA GLN A 93 0.08 -11.36 -3.39
C GLN A 93 -1.15 -12.28 -3.48
N ALA A 94 -2.37 -11.73 -3.41
CA ALA A 94 -3.59 -12.50 -3.61
C ALA A 94 -3.71 -12.97 -5.07
N TYR A 95 -3.53 -12.05 -6.02
CA TYR A 95 -3.58 -12.34 -7.45
C TYR A 95 -2.56 -13.43 -7.84
N ALA A 96 -1.31 -13.30 -7.41
CA ALA A 96 -0.26 -14.29 -7.68
C ALA A 96 -0.57 -15.68 -7.12
N ARG A 97 -1.30 -15.78 -6.00
CA ARG A 97 -1.74 -17.06 -5.44
C ARG A 97 -2.89 -17.65 -6.24
N SER A 98 -3.87 -16.82 -6.62
CA SER A 98 -5.02 -17.25 -7.41
C SER A 98 -4.62 -17.72 -8.82
N THR A 99 -3.65 -17.08 -9.47
CA THR A 99 -3.19 -17.51 -10.79
C THR A 99 -2.37 -18.80 -10.74
N ARG A 100 -1.58 -19.02 -9.69
CA ARG A 100 -0.90 -20.31 -9.46
C ARG A 100 -1.87 -21.47 -9.28
N SER A 101 -3.00 -21.24 -8.59
CA SER A 101 -4.05 -22.27 -8.50
C SER A 101 -4.76 -22.55 -9.83
N THR A 102 -4.85 -21.57 -10.74
CA THR A 102 -5.46 -21.77 -12.06
C THR A 102 -4.59 -22.64 -12.98
N VAL A 103 -3.25 -22.52 -12.90
CA VAL A 103 -2.34 -23.37 -13.68
C VAL A 103 -2.37 -24.83 -13.21
N GLY A 104 -2.53 -25.09 -11.92
CA GLY A 104 -2.68 -26.45 -11.38
C GLY A 104 -3.99 -27.17 -11.77
N LEU A 105 -5.02 -26.43 -12.20
CA LEU A 105 -6.29 -26.97 -12.69
C LEU A 105 -6.29 -27.28 -14.19
N LEU A 106 -5.32 -26.76 -14.95
CA LEU A 106 -5.17 -27.01 -16.39
C LEU A 106 -4.16 -28.14 -16.70
N GLN A 107 -3.57 -28.76 -15.68
CA GLN A 107 -2.66 -29.91 -15.80
C GLN A 107 -3.28 -31.23 -15.28
N MET A 108 -4.60 -31.28 -15.11
CA MET A 108 -5.35 -32.51 -14.81
C MET A 108 -6.19 -32.94 -16.00
#